data_AF-A0A143SZY3-F1
#
_entry.id   AF-A0A143SZY3-F1
#
_cell.length_a   1.000
_cell.length_b   1.000
_cell.length_c   1.000
_cell.angle_alpha   90.00
_cell.angle_beta   90.00
_cell.angle_gamma   90.00
#
_symmetry.space_group_name_H-M   'P 1'
#
loop_
_entity.id
_entity.type
_entity.pdbx_description
1 polymer ?
#
loop_
_entity_poly.entity_id
_entity_poly.type
_entity_poly.pdbx_seq_one_letter_code
_entity_poly.pdbx_strand_id
1 'polypeptide(L)'
;MWGEDNPQVQALAEQAQQHRNQEAEKALADLDRAVERLSLTDVHIPLTRTVVGTPRDAFRDHLQSAVGTLTMMCLLMVGSALSLGQHSVRWPQGQGPKFANDGGLSLYVIGPVILGLGVGTLWTMSRTRIGGDPVRYALIHHLTRAVNTCAEALELAGTARDRALRRLDKQCRKAERRLLRAHRARGTLGFISPRRGPAALHAAQAAGALRHDLVRIDVTLDEALPSLGGKLLTICESYIEGRLGALLPEDQLRDAVPVSLLRRRIKEVVQLLFTIAAGLGGAMSANHAASAIGLPKDYAPFVAAAGAILGVTLVWGWRQVTILLELWPFKG
;
A
#
# COMPACT_ATOMS: atom_id res chain seq x y z
N MET A 1 19.83 -12.07 -30.36
CA MET A 1 18.82 -13.07 -30.78
C MET A 1 18.87 -14.25 -29.82
N TRP A 2 18.20 -14.14 -28.69
CA TRP A 2 17.76 -15.31 -27.93
C TRP A 2 16.28 -15.45 -28.27
N GLY A 3 15.98 -16.18 -29.35
CA GLY A 3 14.63 -16.28 -29.89
C GLY A 3 13.70 -17.02 -28.92
N GLU A 4 12.43 -16.63 -28.91
CA GLU A 4 11.33 -17.32 -28.21
C GLU A 4 11.22 -18.82 -28.57
N ASP A 5 11.88 -19.24 -29.66
CA ASP A 5 11.92 -20.62 -30.15
C ASP A 5 13.01 -21.50 -29.52
N ASN A 6 13.69 -21.04 -28.46
CA ASN A 6 14.65 -21.90 -27.78
C ASN A 6 13.91 -23.02 -27.01
N PRO A 7 14.08 -24.31 -27.39
CA PRO A 7 13.36 -25.43 -26.77
C PRO A 7 13.66 -25.57 -25.26
N GLN A 8 14.83 -25.12 -24.80
CA GLN A 8 15.15 -25.12 -23.37
C GLN A 8 14.32 -24.09 -22.59
N VAL A 9 14.03 -22.93 -23.18
CA VAL A 9 13.19 -21.89 -22.56
C VAL A 9 11.74 -22.38 -22.50
N GLN A 10 11.26 -23.05 -23.54
CA GLN A 10 9.93 -23.67 -23.56
C GLN A 10 9.80 -24.77 -22.51
N ALA A 11 10.76 -25.69 -22.42
CA ALA A 11 10.75 -26.75 -21.41
C ALA A 11 10.77 -26.19 -19.97
N LEU A 12 11.56 -25.13 -19.71
CA LEU A 12 11.56 -24.46 -18.41
C LEU A 12 10.23 -23.76 -18.10
N ALA A 13 9.59 -23.13 -19.10
CA ALA A 13 8.28 -22.50 -18.96
C ALA A 13 7.18 -23.54 -18.67
N GLU A 14 7.22 -24.69 -19.35
CA GLU A 14 6.31 -25.82 -19.12
C GLU A 14 6.49 -26.42 -17.72
N GLN A 15 7.74 -26.68 -17.30
CA GLN A 15 8.03 -27.20 -15.96
C GLN A 15 7.57 -26.21 -14.87
N ALA A 16 7.77 -24.91 -15.09
CA ALA A 16 7.27 -23.88 -14.19
C ALA A 16 5.73 -23.88 -14.11
N GLN A 17 5.05 -24.00 -15.25
CA GLN A 17 3.58 -24.09 -15.30
C GLN A 17 3.05 -25.34 -14.58
N GLN A 18 3.68 -26.50 -14.76
CA GLN A 18 3.29 -27.73 -14.09
C GLN A 18 3.43 -27.61 -12.58
N HIS A 19 4.57 -27.12 -12.10
CA HIS A 19 4.79 -26.87 -10.67
C HIS A 19 3.73 -25.92 -10.10
N ARG A 20 3.32 -24.91 -10.87
CA ARG A 20 2.30 -23.92 -10.48
C ARG A 20 0.90 -24.52 -10.39
N ASN A 21 0.53 -25.37 -11.35
CA ASN A 21 -0.73 -26.11 -11.30
C ASN A 21 -0.76 -27.05 -10.07
N GLN A 22 0.34 -27.75 -9.78
CA GLN A 22 0.47 -28.60 -8.59
C GLN A 22 0.34 -27.81 -7.28
N GLU A 23 0.94 -26.62 -7.20
CA GLU A 23 0.79 -25.74 -6.03
C GLU A 23 -0.66 -25.27 -5.84
N ALA A 24 -1.36 -24.96 -6.92
CA ALA A 24 -2.76 -24.52 -6.87
C ALA A 24 -3.71 -25.67 -6.46
N GLU A 25 -3.53 -26.86 -7.02
CA GLU A 25 -4.26 -28.07 -6.63
C GLU A 25 -4.03 -28.42 -5.15
N LYS A 26 -2.78 -28.33 -4.69
CA LYS A 26 -2.45 -28.54 -3.27
C LYS A 26 -3.12 -27.50 -2.37
N ALA A 27 -3.11 -26.24 -2.77
CA ALA A 27 -3.75 -25.17 -1.99
C ALA A 27 -5.27 -25.35 -1.89
N LEU A 28 -5.92 -25.85 -2.96
CA LEU A 28 -7.34 -26.17 -2.97
C LEU A 28 -7.63 -27.37 -2.07
N ALA A 29 -6.85 -28.45 -2.17
CA ALA A 29 -6.99 -29.62 -1.30
C ALA A 29 -6.78 -29.27 0.18
N ASP A 30 -5.81 -28.41 0.50
CA ASP A 30 -5.56 -27.95 1.86
C ASP A 30 -6.72 -27.09 2.40
N LEU A 31 -7.36 -26.28 1.53
CA LEU A 31 -8.55 -25.51 1.89
C LEU A 31 -9.75 -26.43 2.16
N ASP A 32 -10.01 -27.41 1.30
CA ASP A 32 -11.13 -28.34 1.47
C ASP A 32 -10.98 -29.16 2.76
N ARG A 33 -9.77 -29.64 3.07
CA ARG A 33 -9.49 -30.29 4.37
C ARG A 33 -9.72 -29.34 5.54
N ALA A 34 -9.34 -28.07 5.41
CA ALA A 34 -9.55 -27.10 6.48
C ALA A 34 -11.03 -26.81 6.74
N VAL A 35 -11.84 -26.71 5.67
CA VAL A 35 -13.30 -26.53 5.73
C VAL A 35 -13.96 -27.73 6.43
N GLU A 36 -13.57 -28.94 6.05
CA GLU A 36 -14.07 -30.18 6.65
C GLU A 36 -13.73 -30.25 8.14
N ARG A 37 -12.47 -30.01 8.51
CA ARG A 37 -11.99 -30.06 9.91
C ARG A 37 -12.66 -29.01 10.81
N LEU A 38 -12.93 -27.83 10.27
CA LEU A 38 -13.62 -26.77 11.00
C LEU A 38 -15.14 -26.99 11.03
N SER A 39 -15.66 -28.08 10.45
CA SER A 39 -17.09 -28.39 10.36
C SER A 39 -17.91 -27.26 9.72
N LEU A 40 -17.34 -26.60 8.70
CA LEU A 40 -17.95 -25.44 8.03
C LEU A 40 -18.84 -25.86 6.86
N THR A 41 -19.75 -26.82 7.09
CA THR A 41 -20.59 -27.41 6.03
C THR A 41 -21.56 -26.41 5.40
N ASP A 42 -21.97 -25.39 6.16
CA ASP A 42 -22.97 -24.41 5.71
C ASP A 42 -22.36 -23.26 4.89
N VAL A 43 -21.03 -23.18 4.79
CA VAL A 43 -20.36 -22.06 4.12
C VAL A 43 -20.13 -22.38 2.64
N HIS A 44 -20.99 -21.85 1.77
CA HIS A 44 -20.84 -21.98 0.32
C HIS A 44 -19.74 -21.05 -0.21
N ILE A 45 -18.63 -21.62 -0.72
CA ILE A 45 -17.43 -20.88 -1.15
C ILE A 45 -16.94 -21.16 -2.60
N PRO A 46 -17.82 -21.18 -3.62
CA PRO A 46 -17.43 -21.53 -4.98
C PRO A 46 -16.38 -20.57 -5.57
N LEU A 47 -16.51 -19.26 -5.35
CA LEU A 47 -15.60 -18.28 -5.94
C LEU A 47 -14.23 -18.32 -5.26
N THR A 48 -14.21 -18.54 -3.94
CA THR A 48 -12.96 -18.72 -3.20
C THR A 48 -12.18 -19.92 -3.72
N ARG A 49 -12.84 -21.05 -4.01
CA ARG A 49 -12.21 -22.22 -4.64
C ARG A 49 -11.63 -21.88 -6.01
N THR A 50 -12.39 -21.19 -6.87
CA THR A 50 -11.89 -20.76 -8.19
C THR A 50 -10.63 -19.90 -8.08
N VAL A 51 -10.63 -18.91 -7.18
CA VAL A 51 -9.46 -18.03 -7.01
C VAL A 51 -8.26 -18.78 -6.43
N VAL A 52 -8.47 -19.67 -5.46
CA VAL A 52 -7.37 -20.45 -4.85
C VAL A 52 -6.76 -21.43 -5.86
N GLY A 53 -7.57 -21.95 -6.78
CA GLY A 53 -7.12 -22.81 -7.88
C GLY A 53 -6.42 -22.08 -9.03
N THR A 54 -6.37 -20.74 -9.04
CA THR A 54 -5.62 -20.02 -10.08
C THR A 54 -4.12 -19.95 -9.77
N PRO A 55 -3.24 -20.33 -10.72
CA PRO A 55 -1.78 -20.22 -10.59
C PRO A 55 -1.32 -18.81 -10.23
N ARG A 56 -0.31 -18.71 -9.37
CA ARG A 56 0.03 -17.47 -8.65
C ARG A 56 1.03 -16.57 -9.40
N ASP A 57 0.79 -16.27 -10.68
CA ASP A 57 1.93 -16.00 -11.57
C ASP A 57 2.10 -14.62 -12.19
N ALA A 58 1.13 -13.70 -12.15
CA ALA A 58 1.33 -12.42 -12.85
C ALA A 58 2.17 -11.37 -12.08
N PHE A 59 2.56 -11.61 -10.82
CA PHE A 59 3.01 -10.51 -9.94
C PHE A 59 4.50 -10.37 -9.74
N ARG A 60 5.19 -11.48 -9.45
CA ARG A 60 6.58 -11.42 -9.01
C ARG A 60 7.46 -10.88 -10.13
N ASP A 61 7.15 -11.31 -11.35
CA ASP A 61 7.92 -10.97 -12.55
C ASP A 61 7.62 -9.53 -13.01
N HIS A 62 6.37 -9.07 -12.85
CA HIS A 62 6.03 -7.66 -13.10
C HIS A 62 6.58 -6.71 -12.03
N LEU A 63 6.62 -7.12 -10.77
CA LEU A 63 7.18 -6.27 -9.71
C LEU A 63 8.70 -6.14 -9.84
N GLN A 64 9.39 -7.23 -10.19
CA GLN A 64 10.84 -7.21 -10.42
C GLN A 64 11.19 -6.37 -11.64
N SER A 65 10.44 -6.49 -12.75
CA SER A 65 10.69 -5.67 -13.95
C SER A 65 10.35 -4.18 -13.73
N ALA A 66 9.26 -3.86 -13.02
CA ALA A 66 8.89 -2.47 -12.70
C ALA A 66 9.85 -1.81 -11.70
N VAL A 67 10.35 -2.56 -10.70
CA VAL A 67 11.36 -2.03 -9.76
C VAL A 67 12.71 -1.87 -10.47
N GLY A 68 13.11 -2.81 -11.34
CA GLY A 68 14.35 -2.72 -12.11
C GLY A 68 14.37 -1.50 -13.04
N THR A 69 13.34 -1.33 -13.86
CA THR A 69 13.22 -0.19 -14.80
C THR A 69 13.23 1.16 -14.09
N LEU A 70 12.53 1.27 -12.97
CA LEU A 70 12.39 2.52 -12.24
C LEU A 70 13.65 2.86 -11.42
N THR A 71 14.33 1.86 -10.88
CA THR A 71 15.66 2.02 -10.25
C THR A 71 16.68 2.48 -11.29
N MET A 72 16.65 1.89 -12.50
CA MET A 72 17.52 2.28 -13.60
C MET A 72 17.27 3.74 -14.04
N MET A 73 16.00 4.16 -14.16
CA MET A 73 15.68 5.56 -14.46
C MET A 73 16.17 6.53 -13.39
N CYS A 74 16.03 6.19 -12.09
CA CYS A 74 16.53 7.03 -11.01
C CYS A 74 18.06 7.18 -11.05
N LEU A 75 18.78 6.08 -11.30
CA LEU A 75 20.24 6.09 -11.43
C LEU A 75 20.70 6.91 -12.64
N LEU A 76 20.02 6.79 -13.78
CA LEU A 76 20.31 7.60 -14.97
C LEU A 76 20.10 9.09 -14.71
N MET A 77 18.99 9.47 -14.06
CA MET A 77 18.70 10.88 -13.72
C MET A 77 19.74 11.47 -12.75
N VAL A 78 20.15 10.71 -11.72
CA VAL A 78 21.20 11.15 -10.78
C VAL A 78 22.54 11.29 -11.50
N GLY A 79 22.89 10.35 -12.38
CA GLY A 79 24.10 10.43 -13.20
C GLY A 79 24.12 11.66 -14.10
N SER A 80 23.00 11.98 -14.76
CA SER A 80 22.87 13.19 -15.60
C SER A 80 23.00 14.49 -14.79
N ALA A 81 22.40 14.55 -13.60
CA ALA A 81 22.49 15.72 -12.72
C ALA A 81 23.93 15.95 -12.22
N LEU A 82 24.66 14.88 -11.87
CA LEU A 82 26.06 14.97 -11.45
C LEU A 82 26.98 15.39 -12.60
N SER A 83 26.72 14.88 -13.81
CA SER A 83 27.50 15.24 -15.02
C SER A 83 27.35 16.73 -15.39
N LEU A 84 26.13 17.28 -15.31
CA LEU A 84 25.90 18.71 -15.56
C LEU A 84 26.58 19.62 -14.53
N GLY A 85 26.72 19.17 -13.27
CA GLY A 85 27.47 19.87 -12.24
C GLY A 85 28.99 19.90 -12.49
N GLN A 86 29.54 18.91 -13.20
CA GLN A 86 30.97 18.87 -13.53
C GLN A 86 31.35 19.72 -14.75
N HIS A 87 30.42 19.95 -15.68
CA HIS A 87 30.71 20.70 -16.91
C HIS A 87 30.43 22.21 -16.84
N SER A 88 29.73 22.69 -15.81
CA SER A 88 29.18 24.06 -15.83
C SER A 88 30.09 25.17 -15.32
N VAL A 89 31.31 24.93 -14.82
CA VAL A 89 32.13 26.04 -14.28
C VAL A 89 33.63 25.90 -14.50
N ARG A 90 34.11 26.27 -15.70
CA ARG A 90 35.44 26.89 -15.84
C ARG A 90 35.24 28.38 -16.08
N TRP A 91 35.20 29.16 -15.02
CA TRP A 91 35.26 30.62 -15.16
C TRP A 91 36.63 31.02 -15.70
N PRO A 92 36.70 31.97 -16.64
CA PRO A 92 37.96 32.60 -17.02
C PRO A 92 38.64 33.18 -15.77
N GLN A 93 39.93 32.88 -15.59
CA GLN A 93 40.75 33.44 -14.52
C GLN A 93 40.68 34.98 -14.56
N GLY A 94 39.95 35.60 -13.62
CA GLY A 94 40.09 37.04 -13.34
C GLY A 94 38.82 37.85 -13.09
N GLN A 95 37.61 37.37 -13.42
CA GLN A 95 36.37 38.17 -13.24
C GLN A 95 35.16 37.35 -12.76
N GLY A 96 35.39 36.32 -11.94
CA GLY A 96 34.30 35.62 -11.27
C GLY A 96 33.71 36.48 -10.14
N PRO A 97 32.37 36.59 -10.01
CA PRO A 97 31.77 37.14 -8.80
C PRO A 97 32.32 36.38 -7.58
N LYS A 98 32.67 37.10 -6.51
CA LYS A 98 33.19 36.55 -5.25
C LYS A 98 32.08 35.81 -4.48
N PHE A 99 31.47 34.79 -5.08
CA PHE A 99 30.73 33.80 -4.33
C PHE A 99 31.74 32.77 -3.83
N ALA A 100 32.28 33.05 -2.65
CA ALA A 100 33.22 32.21 -1.96
C ALA A 100 32.53 30.89 -1.53
N ASN A 101 33.13 29.75 -1.87
CA ASN A 101 32.89 28.43 -1.28
C ASN A 101 31.48 27.82 -1.42
N ASP A 102 30.88 28.01 -2.60
CA ASP A 102 29.57 27.48 -3.04
C ASP A 102 29.52 25.95 -3.27
N GLY A 103 29.97 25.14 -2.30
CA GLY A 103 29.59 23.73 -2.23
C GLY A 103 28.13 23.51 -1.81
N GLY A 104 27.50 24.54 -1.21
CA GLY A 104 26.12 24.48 -0.72
C GLY A 104 25.07 24.56 -1.82
N LEU A 105 25.32 25.31 -2.90
CA LEU A 105 24.29 25.63 -3.91
C LEU A 105 23.83 24.40 -4.70
N SER A 106 24.69 23.39 -4.89
CA SER A 106 24.31 22.13 -5.57
C SER A 106 23.38 21.27 -4.71
N LEU A 107 23.59 21.20 -3.39
CA LEU A 107 22.76 20.41 -2.47
C LEU A 107 21.32 20.96 -2.36
N TYR A 108 21.15 22.29 -2.42
CA TYR A 108 19.83 22.93 -2.31
C TYR A 108 18.98 22.86 -3.57
N VAL A 109 19.58 22.74 -4.77
CA VAL A 109 18.84 22.56 -6.04
C VAL A 109 18.63 21.08 -6.37
N ILE A 110 19.65 20.24 -6.13
CA ILE A 110 19.58 18.80 -6.43
C ILE A 110 18.66 18.09 -5.41
N GLY A 111 18.66 18.50 -4.14
CA GLY A 111 17.86 17.90 -3.08
C GLY A 111 16.34 17.85 -3.39
N PRO A 112 15.70 18.98 -3.71
CA PRO A 112 14.27 19.02 -4.05
C PRO A 112 13.91 18.23 -5.31
N VAL A 113 14.79 18.19 -6.32
CA VAL A 113 14.57 17.41 -7.54
C VAL A 113 14.63 15.91 -7.24
N ILE A 114 15.64 15.47 -6.48
CA ILE A 114 15.73 14.07 -6.02
C ILE A 114 14.53 13.72 -5.14
N LEU A 115 14.12 14.61 -4.23
CA LEU A 115 12.96 14.39 -3.37
C LEU A 115 11.67 14.31 -4.20
N GLY A 116 11.45 15.22 -5.15
CA GLY A 116 10.28 15.25 -6.02
C GLY A 116 10.20 14.04 -6.93
N LEU A 117 11.32 13.62 -7.52
CA LEU A 117 11.40 12.38 -8.31
C LEU A 117 11.21 11.15 -7.42
N GLY A 118 11.79 11.12 -6.22
CA GLY A 118 11.61 10.02 -5.26
C GLY A 118 10.16 9.89 -4.80
N VAL A 119 9.50 11.00 -4.47
CA VAL A 119 8.09 11.03 -4.08
C VAL A 119 7.19 10.70 -5.26
N GLY A 120 7.47 11.24 -6.45
CA GLY A 120 6.71 10.99 -7.67
C GLY A 120 6.78 9.52 -8.11
N THR A 121 7.97 8.93 -8.08
CA THR A 121 8.18 7.51 -8.38
C THR A 121 7.56 6.60 -7.32
N LEU A 122 7.67 6.93 -6.03
CA LEU A 122 6.99 6.20 -4.97
C LEU A 122 5.46 6.30 -5.10
N TRP A 123 4.96 7.46 -5.52
CA TRP A 123 3.55 7.69 -5.77
C TRP A 123 3.04 6.92 -6.98
N THR A 124 3.72 6.98 -8.13
CA THR A 124 3.35 6.20 -9.32
C THR A 124 3.48 4.71 -9.05
N MET A 125 4.52 4.24 -8.37
CA MET A 125 4.63 2.86 -7.89
C MET A 125 3.47 2.49 -6.98
N SER A 126 3.09 3.35 -6.03
CA SER A 126 1.95 3.07 -5.16
C SER A 126 0.66 2.98 -5.98
N ARG A 127 0.51 3.79 -7.03
CA ARG A 127 -0.68 3.85 -7.90
C ARG A 127 -0.77 2.65 -8.83
N THR A 128 0.33 2.25 -9.48
CA THR A 128 0.37 1.05 -10.34
C THR A 128 0.26 -0.23 -9.50
N ARG A 129 0.78 -0.23 -8.26
CA ARG A 129 0.56 -1.33 -7.30
C ARG A 129 -0.88 -1.46 -6.82
N ILE A 130 -1.72 -0.43 -6.91
CA ILE A 130 -3.10 -0.49 -6.39
C ILE A 130 -4.06 -1.20 -7.36
N GLY A 131 -3.68 -1.42 -8.64
CA GLY A 131 -4.57 -1.96 -9.66
C GLY A 131 -4.37 -3.43 -10.06
N GLY A 132 -3.21 -4.02 -9.81
CA GLY A 132 -2.91 -5.38 -10.27
C GLY A 132 -3.71 -6.47 -9.55
N ASP A 133 -4.18 -7.46 -10.30
CA ASP A 133 -4.76 -8.73 -9.82
C ASP A 133 -4.09 -9.30 -8.55
N PRO A 134 -2.76 -9.34 -8.42
CA PRO A 134 -2.13 -9.85 -7.21
C PRO A 134 -2.38 -9.04 -5.93
N VAL A 135 -2.57 -7.72 -6.03
CA VAL A 135 -2.95 -6.92 -4.86
C VAL A 135 -4.42 -7.12 -4.54
N ARG A 136 -5.25 -7.40 -5.55
CA ARG A 136 -6.65 -7.80 -5.37
C ARG A 136 -6.73 -9.13 -4.63
N TYR A 137 -5.98 -10.15 -5.04
CA TYR A 137 -6.06 -11.50 -4.47
C TYR A 137 -5.18 -11.71 -3.21
N ALA A 138 -4.29 -10.77 -2.87
CA ALA A 138 -3.47 -10.86 -1.66
C ALA A 138 -4.28 -11.03 -0.36
N LEU A 139 -5.46 -10.40 -0.26
CA LEU A 139 -6.33 -10.56 0.90
C LEU A 139 -6.81 -12.02 1.02
N ILE A 140 -7.34 -12.59 -0.06
CA ILE A 140 -7.87 -13.95 -0.11
C ILE A 140 -6.78 -14.94 0.30
N HIS A 141 -5.56 -14.81 -0.21
CA HIS A 141 -4.46 -15.68 0.19
C HIS A 141 -4.09 -15.60 1.68
N HIS A 142 -4.21 -14.42 2.30
CA HIS A 142 -3.95 -14.30 3.74
C HIS A 142 -5.08 -14.88 4.58
N LEU A 143 -6.33 -14.72 4.13
CA LEU A 143 -7.51 -15.29 4.78
C LEU A 143 -7.51 -16.82 4.67
N THR A 144 -7.28 -17.40 3.49
CA THR A 144 -7.22 -18.86 3.31
C THR A 144 -6.08 -19.51 4.10
N ARG A 145 -4.91 -18.86 4.14
CA ARG A 145 -3.82 -19.30 5.03
C ARG A 145 -4.20 -19.24 6.51
N ALA A 146 -4.96 -18.22 6.92
CA ALA A 146 -5.46 -18.15 8.29
C ALA A 146 -6.47 -19.27 8.57
N VAL A 147 -7.40 -19.57 7.66
CA VAL A 147 -8.33 -20.71 7.76
C VAL A 147 -7.59 -22.03 7.92
N ASN A 148 -6.58 -22.30 7.08
CA ASN A 148 -5.76 -23.52 7.20
C ASN A 148 -5.02 -23.57 8.55
N THR A 149 -4.55 -22.42 9.06
CA THR A 149 -3.89 -22.36 10.38
C THR A 149 -4.89 -22.56 11.53
N CYS A 150 -6.14 -22.13 11.39
CA CYS A 150 -7.20 -22.45 12.36
C CYS A 150 -7.43 -23.96 12.44
N ALA A 151 -7.59 -24.62 11.28
CA ALA A 151 -7.76 -26.06 11.21
C ALA A 151 -6.55 -26.82 11.79
N GLU A 152 -5.33 -26.37 11.49
CA GLU A 152 -4.09 -26.94 12.06
C GLU A 152 -4.05 -26.76 13.59
N ALA A 153 -4.45 -25.60 14.11
CA ALA A 153 -4.42 -25.32 15.54
C ALA A 153 -5.40 -26.18 16.35
N LEU A 154 -6.54 -26.58 15.78
CA LEU A 154 -7.48 -27.50 16.41
C LEU A 154 -6.88 -28.91 16.61
N GLU A 155 -6.15 -29.42 15.62
CA GLU A 155 -5.59 -30.78 15.66
C GLU A 155 -4.35 -30.89 16.55
N LEU A 156 -3.54 -29.83 16.62
CA LEU A 156 -2.31 -29.84 17.38
C LEU A 156 -2.60 -29.73 18.88
N ALA A 157 -1.67 -30.24 19.71
CA ALA A 157 -1.69 -30.09 21.16
C ALA A 157 -0.40 -29.43 21.69
N GLY A 158 -0.47 -28.90 22.92
CA GLY A 158 0.67 -28.33 23.64
C GLY A 158 1.45 -27.25 22.86
N THR A 159 2.78 -27.33 22.88
CA THR A 159 3.65 -26.30 22.28
C THR A 159 3.53 -26.18 20.76
N ALA A 160 3.04 -27.22 20.07
CA ALA A 160 2.75 -27.16 18.65
C ALA A 160 1.52 -26.27 18.38
N ARG A 161 0.47 -26.41 19.19
CA ARG A 161 -0.73 -25.55 19.15
C ARG A 161 -0.35 -24.09 19.40
N ASP A 162 0.47 -23.79 20.41
CA ASP A 162 0.90 -22.41 20.69
C ASP A 162 1.67 -21.76 19.53
N ARG A 163 2.44 -22.56 18.78
CA ARG A 163 3.13 -22.08 17.57
C ARG A 163 2.13 -21.83 16.45
N ALA A 164 1.14 -22.70 16.25
CA ALA A 164 0.07 -22.51 15.28
C ALA A 164 -0.76 -21.25 15.60
N LEU A 165 -1.17 -21.05 16.85
CA LEU A 165 -1.90 -19.85 17.29
C LEU A 165 -1.08 -18.56 17.09
N ARG A 166 0.22 -18.58 17.36
CA ARG A 166 1.12 -17.44 17.04
C ARG A 166 1.24 -17.17 15.55
N ARG A 167 1.22 -18.21 14.71
CA ARG A 167 1.16 -18.05 13.24
C ARG A 167 -0.19 -17.48 12.81
N LEU A 168 -1.29 -17.94 13.42
CA LEU A 168 -2.64 -17.46 13.17
C LEU A 168 -2.76 -15.95 13.46
N ASP A 169 -2.33 -15.48 14.64
CA ASP A 169 -2.32 -14.05 14.98
C ASP A 169 -1.53 -13.23 13.93
N LYS A 170 -0.34 -13.70 13.51
CA LYS A 170 0.45 -13.03 12.47
C LYS A 170 -0.28 -12.97 11.12
N GLN A 171 -0.99 -14.03 10.73
CA GLN A 171 -1.77 -14.03 9.48
C GLN A 171 -3.00 -13.12 9.59
N CYS A 172 -3.74 -13.18 10.70
CA CYS A 172 -4.88 -12.29 10.92
C CYS A 172 -4.47 -10.82 10.94
N ARG A 173 -3.34 -10.44 11.57
CA ARG A 173 -2.81 -9.06 11.49
C ARG A 173 -2.42 -8.62 10.07
N LYS A 174 -2.00 -9.56 9.21
CA LYS A 174 -1.75 -9.28 7.79
C LYS A 174 -3.06 -9.13 7.03
N ALA A 175 -4.02 -10.03 7.25
CA ALA A 175 -5.36 -9.98 6.68
C ALA A 175 -6.08 -8.69 7.08
N GLU A 176 -6.10 -8.32 8.36
CA GLU A 176 -6.68 -7.09 8.90
C GLU A 176 -6.18 -5.84 8.17
N ARG A 177 -4.85 -5.68 8.05
CA ARG A 177 -4.25 -4.54 7.32
C ARG A 177 -4.66 -4.49 5.85
N ARG A 178 -4.89 -5.65 5.22
CA ARG A 178 -5.36 -5.76 3.84
C ARG A 178 -6.85 -5.50 3.74
N LEU A 179 -7.64 -5.99 4.70
CA LEU A 179 -9.09 -5.80 4.81
C LEU A 179 -9.44 -4.32 4.95
N LEU A 180 -8.73 -3.59 5.81
CA LEU A 180 -8.87 -2.13 5.95
C LEU A 180 -8.57 -1.35 4.65
N ARG A 181 -7.86 -1.98 3.71
CA ARG A 181 -7.53 -1.43 2.39
C ARG A 181 -8.28 -2.12 1.25
N ALA A 182 -9.19 -3.05 1.55
CA ALA A 182 -9.93 -3.85 0.56
C ALA A 182 -10.66 -2.95 -0.45
N HIS A 183 -11.31 -1.90 0.05
CA HIS A 183 -12.01 -0.91 -0.78
C HIS A 183 -11.11 -0.16 -1.77
N ARG A 184 -9.80 -0.09 -1.50
CA ARG A 184 -8.81 0.52 -2.42
C ARG A 184 -8.21 -0.52 -3.36
N ALA A 185 -7.89 -1.69 -2.81
CA ALA A 185 -7.20 -2.76 -3.53
C ALA A 185 -8.07 -3.38 -4.62
N ARG A 186 -9.37 -3.56 -4.38
CA ARG A 186 -10.29 -4.17 -5.36
C ARG A 186 -10.49 -3.31 -6.60
N GLY A 187 -10.39 -1.99 -6.47
CA GLY A 187 -10.54 -1.04 -7.59
C GLY A 187 -11.97 -0.85 -8.10
N THR A 188 -12.97 -1.54 -7.53
CA THR A 188 -14.39 -1.42 -7.92
C THR A 188 -15.03 -0.10 -7.49
N LEU A 189 -14.47 0.56 -6.48
CA LEU A 189 -14.92 1.87 -6.01
C LEU A 189 -13.97 2.94 -6.50
N GLY A 190 -14.50 3.84 -7.35
CA GLY A 190 -13.80 5.05 -7.76
C GLY A 190 -13.34 5.88 -6.56
N PHE A 191 -12.27 6.66 -6.74
CA PHE A 191 -11.66 7.41 -5.64
C PHE A 191 -12.62 8.39 -4.95
N ILE A 192 -13.55 8.97 -5.70
CA ILE A 192 -14.54 9.96 -5.25
C ILE A 192 -15.86 9.30 -4.83
N SER A 193 -15.99 7.99 -4.96
CA SER A 193 -17.27 7.33 -4.73
C SER A 193 -17.73 7.56 -3.28
N PRO A 194 -18.95 8.09 -3.05
CA PRO A 194 -19.49 8.27 -1.70
C PRO A 194 -19.62 6.93 -0.95
N ARG A 195 -19.73 5.81 -1.70
CA ARG A 195 -19.77 4.44 -1.16
C ARG A 195 -18.48 4.01 -0.46
N ARG A 196 -17.38 4.74 -0.68
CA ARG A 196 -16.06 4.41 -0.11
C ARG A 196 -16.01 4.59 1.41
N GLY A 197 -16.69 5.61 1.95
CA GLY A 197 -16.77 5.85 3.39
C GLY A 197 -17.42 4.67 4.13
N PRO A 198 -18.67 4.32 3.78
CA PRO A 198 -19.37 3.16 4.34
C PRO A 198 -18.59 1.85 4.17
N ALA A 199 -18.04 1.56 2.98
CA ALA A 199 -17.24 0.35 2.76
C ALA A 199 -15.97 0.30 3.63
N ALA A 200 -15.32 1.45 3.87
CA ALA A 200 -14.17 1.52 4.75
C ALA A 200 -14.54 1.32 6.23
N LEU A 201 -15.71 1.81 6.66
CA LEU A 201 -16.23 1.58 8.00
C LEU A 201 -16.60 0.11 8.21
N HIS A 202 -17.32 -0.48 7.26
CA HIS A 202 -17.69 -1.91 7.30
C HIS A 202 -16.46 -2.81 7.35
N ALA A 203 -15.43 -2.51 6.56
CA ALA A 203 -14.16 -3.23 6.62
C ALA A 203 -13.46 -3.11 7.99
N ALA A 204 -13.61 -1.98 8.68
CA ALA A 204 -13.08 -1.79 10.03
C ALA A 204 -13.89 -2.55 11.09
N GLN A 205 -15.22 -2.63 10.94
CA GLN A 205 -16.09 -3.48 11.78
C GLN A 205 -15.77 -4.96 11.56
N ALA A 206 -15.64 -5.41 10.32
CA ALA A 206 -15.25 -6.79 10.01
C ALA A 206 -13.86 -7.13 10.59
N ALA A 207 -12.89 -6.23 10.49
CA ALA A 207 -11.61 -6.37 11.17
C ALA A 207 -11.76 -6.46 12.71
N GLY A 208 -12.71 -5.72 13.29
CA GLY A 208 -13.06 -5.76 14.71
C GLY A 208 -13.61 -7.11 15.12
N ALA A 209 -14.53 -7.66 14.33
CA ALA A 209 -15.13 -8.98 14.54
C ALA A 209 -14.07 -10.09 14.51
N LEU A 210 -13.13 -10.04 13.56
CA LEU A 210 -12.00 -10.99 13.52
C LEU A 210 -11.12 -10.88 14.77
N ARG A 211 -10.88 -9.66 15.26
CA ARG A 211 -10.08 -9.44 16.47
C ARG A 211 -10.81 -9.91 17.74
N HIS A 212 -12.11 -9.72 17.80
CA HIS A 212 -12.94 -10.24 18.88
C HIS A 212 -12.83 -11.77 18.97
N ASP A 213 -12.98 -12.47 17.85
CA ASP A 213 -12.85 -13.94 17.84
C ASP A 213 -11.43 -14.40 18.18
N LEU A 214 -10.39 -13.67 17.77
CA LEU A 214 -9.03 -13.97 18.19
C LEU A 214 -8.82 -13.86 19.69
N VAL A 215 -9.46 -12.90 20.37
CA VAL A 215 -9.40 -12.80 21.83
C VAL A 215 -10.21 -13.93 22.46
N ARG A 216 -11.34 -14.30 21.86
CA ARG A 216 -12.17 -15.41 22.34
C ARG A 216 -11.46 -16.76 22.29
N ILE A 217 -10.48 -16.95 21.41
CA ILE A 217 -9.63 -18.16 21.36
C ILE A 217 -8.97 -18.46 22.72
N ASP A 218 -8.59 -17.42 23.48
CA ASP A 218 -7.95 -17.58 24.78
C ASP A 218 -8.92 -18.13 25.85
N VAL A 219 -10.23 -18.10 25.59
CA VAL A 219 -11.29 -18.56 26.52
C VAL A 219 -11.93 -19.85 26.03
N THR A 220 -12.38 -19.90 24.77
CA THR A 220 -13.14 -21.01 24.19
C THR A 220 -12.56 -21.41 22.82
N LEU A 221 -11.41 -22.09 22.84
CA LEU A 221 -10.65 -22.48 21.64
C LEU A 221 -11.51 -23.22 20.60
N ASP A 222 -12.21 -24.26 21.05
CA ASP A 222 -12.90 -25.22 20.16
C ASP A 222 -14.09 -24.59 19.43
N GLU A 223 -14.72 -23.57 20.01
CA GLU A 223 -15.82 -22.81 19.39
C GLU A 223 -15.30 -21.60 18.59
N ALA A 224 -14.24 -20.95 19.09
CA ALA A 224 -13.72 -19.73 18.49
C ALA A 224 -13.01 -19.98 17.15
N LEU A 225 -12.27 -21.09 17.01
CA LEU A 225 -11.54 -21.40 15.78
C LEU A 225 -12.45 -21.70 14.57
N PRO A 226 -13.49 -22.55 14.68
CA PRO A 226 -14.50 -22.72 13.63
C PRO A 226 -15.21 -21.41 13.29
N SER A 227 -15.67 -20.67 14.31
CA SER A 227 -16.36 -19.39 14.11
C SER A 227 -15.50 -18.36 13.37
N LEU A 228 -14.22 -18.25 13.74
CA LEU A 228 -13.25 -17.41 13.05
C LEU A 228 -13.02 -17.89 11.60
N GLY A 229 -12.84 -19.19 11.40
CA GLY A 229 -12.70 -19.81 10.08
C GLY A 229 -13.87 -19.49 9.15
N GLY A 230 -15.10 -19.62 9.65
CA GLY A 230 -16.33 -19.26 8.94
C GLY A 230 -16.33 -17.79 8.51
N LYS A 231 -16.05 -16.85 9.44
CA LYS A 231 -15.98 -15.41 9.11
C LYS A 231 -14.90 -15.11 8.07
N LEU A 232 -13.73 -15.72 8.16
CA LEU A 232 -12.64 -15.54 7.19
C LEU A 232 -13.08 -15.97 5.78
N LEU A 233 -13.80 -17.08 5.66
CA LEU A 233 -14.35 -17.57 4.38
C LEU A 233 -15.48 -16.70 3.85
N THR A 234 -16.41 -16.26 4.70
CA THR A 234 -17.47 -15.32 4.30
C THR A 234 -16.89 -14.00 3.77
N ILE A 235 -15.81 -13.51 4.39
CA ILE A 235 -15.08 -12.33 3.91
C ILE A 235 -14.42 -12.61 2.57
N CYS A 236 -13.78 -13.77 2.37
CA CYS A 236 -13.21 -14.15 1.07
C CYS A 236 -14.26 -14.08 -0.03
N GLU A 237 -15.39 -14.76 0.17
CA GLU A 237 -16.45 -14.90 -0.83
C GLU A 237 -17.04 -13.52 -1.16
N SER A 238 -17.46 -12.77 -0.13
CA SER A 238 -18.01 -11.41 -0.29
C SER A 238 -17.03 -10.45 -0.95
N TYR A 239 -15.73 -10.58 -0.66
CA TYR A 239 -14.71 -9.76 -1.29
C TYR A 239 -14.51 -10.11 -2.79
N ILE A 240 -14.59 -11.38 -3.16
CA ILE A 240 -14.52 -11.82 -4.57
C ILE A 240 -15.76 -11.35 -5.33
N GLU A 241 -16.94 -11.43 -4.73
CA GLU A 241 -18.17 -10.86 -5.29
C GLU A 241 -18.11 -9.33 -5.43
N GLY A 242 -17.18 -8.66 -4.75
CA GLY A 242 -17.06 -7.20 -4.74
C GLY A 242 -18.00 -6.50 -3.76
N ARG A 243 -18.63 -7.25 -2.83
CA ARG A 243 -19.49 -6.74 -1.75
C ARG A 243 -18.67 -6.11 -0.62
N LEU A 244 -17.95 -5.04 -0.93
CA LEU A 244 -17.05 -4.37 0.01
C LEU A 244 -17.76 -3.68 1.19
N GLY A 245 -19.04 -3.31 1.01
CA GLY A 245 -19.89 -2.76 2.06
C GLY A 245 -20.66 -3.82 2.85
N ALA A 246 -20.50 -5.11 2.52
CA ALA A 246 -21.18 -6.23 3.13
C ALA A 246 -20.22 -7.44 3.19
N LEU A 247 -19.01 -7.23 3.74
CA LEU A 247 -17.96 -8.25 3.85
C LEU A 247 -18.32 -9.36 4.84
N LEU A 248 -19.02 -8.98 5.90
CA LEU A 248 -19.67 -9.85 6.85
C LEU A 248 -21.15 -9.44 6.99
N PRO A 249 -22.04 -10.39 7.29
CA PRO A 249 -23.43 -10.13 7.68
C PRO A 249 -23.52 -9.21 8.92
N GLU A 250 -24.57 -8.38 9.01
CA GLU A 250 -24.73 -7.39 10.08
C GLU A 250 -24.91 -8.01 11.47
N ASP A 251 -25.55 -9.18 11.55
CA ASP A 251 -25.70 -9.97 12.79
C ASP A 251 -24.34 -10.34 13.39
N GLN A 252 -23.35 -10.63 12.54
CA GLN A 252 -21.99 -10.98 12.97
C GLN A 252 -21.14 -9.76 13.35
N LEU A 253 -21.66 -8.55 13.16
CA LEU A 253 -20.98 -7.28 13.42
C LEU A 253 -21.53 -6.52 14.64
N ARG A 254 -22.64 -6.97 15.25
CA ARG A 254 -23.33 -6.23 16.33
C ARG A 254 -22.42 -5.88 17.50
N ASP A 255 -21.55 -6.80 17.89
CA ASP A 255 -20.62 -6.61 19.03
C ASP A 255 -19.20 -6.20 18.59
N ALA A 256 -19.01 -6.00 17.29
CA ALA A 256 -17.69 -5.73 16.73
C ALA A 256 -17.31 -4.26 16.91
N VAL A 257 -16.37 -3.99 17.81
CA VAL A 257 -15.76 -2.66 17.92
C VAL A 257 -14.90 -2.41 16.67
N PRO A 258 -15.19 -1.38 15.85
CA PRO A 258 -14.43 -1.13 14.64
C PRO A 258 -12.96 -0.92 14.98
N VAL A 259 -12.06 -1.67 14.33
CA VAL A 259 -10.62 -1.51 14.58
C VAL A 259 -10.26 -0.07 14.30
N SER A 260 -9.79 0.57 15.38
CA SER A 260 -9.79 2.01 15.47
C SER A 260 -9.22 2.67 14.21
N LEU A 261 -10.04 3.57 13.67
CA LEU A 261 -9.61 4.66 12.80
C LEU A 261 -8.49 5.49 13.46
N LEU A 262 -8.08 5.23 14.71
CA LEU A 262 -6.95 5.85 15.38
C LEU A 262 -5.67 5.76 14.55
N ARG A 263 -5.34 4.63 13.92
CA ARG A 263 -4.19 4.58 13.00
C ARG A 263 -4.37 5.49 11.79
N ARG A 264 -5.61 5.62 11.31
CA ARG A 264 -5.95 6.54 10.23
C ARG A 264 -5.84 7.99 10.70
N ARG A 265 -6.34 8.33 11.89
CA ARG A 265 -6.19 9.64 12.52
C ARG A 265 -4.73 9.98 12.79
N ILE A 266 -3.94 9.06 13.33
CA ILE A 266 -2.49 9.24 13.50
C ILE A 266 -1.85 9.50 12.15
N LYS A 267 -2.21 8.75 11.10
CA LYS A 267 -1.69 9.01 9.76
C LYS A 267 -2.13 10.38 9.22
N GLU A 268 -3.37 10.78 9.45
CA GLU A 268 -3.89 12.09 9.05
C GLU A 268 -3.17 13.22 9.81
N VAL A 269 -2.90 13.04 11.11
CA VAL A 269 -2.10 13.96 11.94
C VAL A 269 -0.66 14.04 11.45
N VAL A 270 -0.01 12.89 11.21
CA VAL A 270 1.36 12.84 10.69
C VAL A 270 1.44 13.49 9.31
N GLN A 271 0.47 13.22 8.43
CA GLN A 271 0.42 13.84 7.10
C GLN A 271 0.20 15.36 7.18
N LEU A 272 -0.64 15.82 8.11
CA LEU A 272 -0.83 17.24 8.40
C LEU A 272 0.49 17.88 8.89
N LEU A 273 1.19 17.23 9.83
CA LEU A 273 2.50 17.70 10.30
C LEU A 273 3.54 17.79 9.19
N PHE A 274 3.65 16.76 8.34
CA PHE A 274 4.56 16.78 7.19
C PHE A 274 4.24 17.91 6.20
N THR A 275 2.97 18.24 6.06
CA THR A 275 2.54 19.33 5.19
C THR A 275 2.93 20.67 5.75
N ILE A 276 2.67 20.91 7.04
CA ILE A 276 3.06 22.15 7.70
C ILE A 276 4.58 22.31 7.60
N ALA A 277 5.34 21.24 7.85
CA ALA A 277 6.79 21.24 7.70
C ALA A 277 7.23 21.54 6.25
N ALA A 278 6.56 20.98 5.25
CA ALA A 278 6.86 21.25 3.84
C ALA A 278 6.53 22.68 3.43
N GLY A 279 5.43 23.25 3.91
CA GLY A 279 5.08 24.65 3.71
C GLY A 279 6.11 25.58 4.35
N LEU A 280 6.51 25.33 5.59
CA LEU A 280 7.57 26.10 6.26
C LEU A 280 8.91 25.99 5.51
N GLY A 281 9.30 24.78 5.11
CA GLY A 281 10.52 24.56 4.34
C GLY A 281 10.51 25.27 2.99
N GLY A 282 9.37 25.26 2.29
CA GLY A 282 9.17 25.99 1.04
C GLY A 282 9.22 27.51 1.22
N ALA A 283 8.64 28.04 2.30
CA ALA A 283 8.72 29.46 2.62
C ALA A 283 10.15 29.91 2.92
N MET A 284 10.88 29.14 3.73
CA MET A 284 12.27 29.44 4.10
C MET A 284 13.19 29.40 2.88
N SER A 285 13.05 28.38 2.01
CA SER A 285 13.86 28.26 0.80
C SER A 285 13.58 29.39 -0.21
N ALA A 286 12.30 29.76 -0.39
CA ALA A 286 11.91 30.84 -1.28
C ALA A 286 12.41 32.20 -0.78
N ASN A 287 12.29 32.48 0.53
CA ASN A 287 12.81 33.71 1.12
C ASN A 287 14.35 33.81 0.99
N HIS A 288 15.06 32.70 1.20
CA HIS A 288 16.50 32.66 1.01
C HIS A 288 16.89 32.89 -0.47
N ALA A 289 16.19 32.25 -1.41
CA ALA A 289 16.39 32.48 -2.84
C ALA A 289 16.14 33.95 -3.24
N ALA A 290 15.10 34.59 -2.70
CA ALA A 290 14.81 36.01 -2.93
C ALA A 290 15.93 36.91 -2.45
N SER A 291 16.52 36.61 -1.29
CA SER A 291 17.67 37.37 -0.77
C SER A 291 18.91 37.23 -1.65
N ALA A 292 19.13 36.05 -2.24
CA ALA A 292 20.27 35.79 -3.11
C ALA A 292 20.18 36.55 -4.45
N ILE A 293 18.97 36.75 -4.98
CA ILE A 293 18.73 37.53 -6.21
C ILE A 293 18.56 39.04 -5.96
N GLY A 294 18.73 39.49 -4.71
CA GLY A 294 18.63 40.92 -4.36
C GLY A 294 17.22 41.50 -4.45
N LEU A 295 16.19 40.66 -4.24
CA LEU A 295 14.80 41.13 -4.30
C LEU A 295 14.51 42.14 -3.16
N PRO A 296 13.78 43.23 -3.41
CA PRO A 296 13.39 44.17 -2.35
C PRO A 296 12.60 43.48 -1.25
N LYS A 297 12.82 43.90 0.01
CA LYS A 297 12.20 43.28 1.21
C LYS A 297 10.67 43.35 1.20
N ASP A 298 10.10 44.31 0.49
CA ASP A 298 8.65 44.48 0.36
C ASP A 298 7.98 43.28 -0.33
N TYR A 299 8.74 42.50 -1.12
CA TYR A 299 8.25 41.29 -1.78
C TYR A 299 8.47 40.00 -0.98
N ALA A 300 9.21 40.03 0.13
CA ALA A 300 9.50 38.87 0.96
C ALA A 300 8.25 38.08 1.41
N PRO A 301 7.14 38.70 1.88
CA PRO A 301 5.96 37.93 2.31
C PRO A 301 5.29 37.20 1.14
N PHE A 302 5.26 37.80 -0.06
CA PHE A 302 4.67 37.18 -1.24
C PHE A 302 5.48 35.97 -1.72
N VAL A 303 6.82 36.09 -1.71
CA VAL A 303 7.71 34.99 -2.09
C VAL A 303 7.66 33.85 -1.07
N ALA A 304 7.64 34.16 0.23
CA ALA A 304 7.47 33.15 1.27
C ALA A 304 6.13 32.42 1.15
N ALA A 305 5.04 33.15 0.86
CA ALA A 305 3.72 32.56 0.63
C ALA A 305 3.71 31.64 -0.60
N ALA A 306 4.29 32.06 -1.73
CA ALA A 306 4.42 31.24 -2.93
C ALA A 306 5.24 29.97 -2.66
N GLY A 307 6.36 30.10 -1.94
CA GLY A 307 7.19 28.98 -1.49
C GLY A 307 6.43 28.00 -0.60
N ALA A 308 5.64 28.49 0.35
CA ALA A 308 4.81 27.65 1.21
C ALA A 308 3.77 26.86 0.41
N ILE A 309 3.06 27.53 -0.50
CA ILE A 309 2.07 26.88 -1.37
C ILE A 309 2.75 25.77 -2.20
N LEU A 310 3.89 26.05 -2.81
CA LEU A 310 4.65 25.06 -3.57
C LEU A 310 5.07 23.86 -2.69
N GLY A 311 5.59 24.12 -1.49
CA GLY A 311 5.99 23.07 -0.54
C GLY A 311 4.82 22.17 -0.13
N VAL A 312 3.69 22.76 0.23
CA VAL A 312 2.44 22.04 0.54
C VAL A 312 1.96 21.22 -0.66
N THR A 313 1.98 21.83 -1.85
CA THR A 313 1.52 21.20 -3.09
C THR A 313 2.33 19.97 -3.45
N LEU A 314 3.65 20.00 -3.25
CA LEU A 314 4.53 18.87 -3.52
C LEU A 314 4.26 17.67 -2.61
N VAL A 315 3.93 17.89 -1.33
CA VAL A 315 3.70 16.82 -0.35
C VAL A 315 2.26 16.30 -0.37
N TRP A 316 1.28 17.20 -0.48
CA TRP A 316 -0.14 16.83 -0.44
C TRP A 316 -0.69 16.47 -1.83
N GLY A 317 -0.06 16.96 -2.90
CA GLY A 317 -0.53 16.84 -4.29
C GLY A 317 -1.57 17.89 -4.66
N TRP A 318 -1.58 18.27 -5.95
CA TRP A 318 -2.41 19.35 -6.53
C TRP A 318 -3.91 19.29 -6.15
N ARG A 319 -4.44 18.08 -6.00
CA ARG A 319 -5.88 17.82 -5.81
C ARG A 319 -6.46 18.30 -4.48
N GLN A 320 -5.64 18.45 -3.45
CA GLN A 320 -6.11 18.86 -2.13
C GLN A 320 -5.92 20.36 -1.92
N VAL A 321 -4.99 20.96 -2.67
CA VAL A 321 -4.85 22.41 -2.79
C VAL A 321 -6.12 23.03 -3.38
N THR A 322 -6.75 22.38 -4.36
CA THR A 322 -8.03 22.87 -4.91
C THR A 322 -9.17 22.87 -3.88
N ILE A 323 -9.23 21.87 -2.99
CA ILE A 323 -10.23 21.83 -1.90
C ILE A 323 -9.96 22.93 -0.86
N LEU A 324 -8.69 23.21 -0.56
CA LEU A 324 -8.28 24.33 0.30
C LEU A 324 -8.58 25.70 -0.33
N LEU A 325 -8.41 25.82 -1.65
CA LEU A 325 -8.76 27.02 -2.41
C LEU A 325 -10.28 27.24 -2.46
N GLU A 326 -11.07 26.16 -2.53
CA GLU A 326 -12.54 26.23 -2.44
C GLU A 326 -13.04 26.68 -1.06
N LEU A 327 -12.29 26.39 0.00
CA LEU A 327 -12.58 26.83 1.37
C LEU A 327 -12.07 28.25 1.65
N TRP A 328 -11.32 28.86 0.74
CA TRP A 328 -10.77 30.20 0.95
C TRP A 328 -11.86 31.27 0.72
N PRO A 329 -12.21 32.08 1.74
CA PRO A 329 -13.39 32.94 1.71
C PRO A 329 -13.28 34.19 0.82
N PHE A 330 -12.25 34.30 -0.03
CA PHE A 330 -12.09 35.41 -0.97
C PHE A 330 -12.68 35.05 -2.33
N LYS A 331 -14.02 34.93 -2.39
CA LYS A 331 -14.75 35.23 -3.62
C LYS A 331 -15.34 36.62 -3.46
N GLY A 332 -14.54 37.63 -3.81
CA GLY A 332 -15.02 38.97 -4.12
C GLY A 332 -15.60 39.00 -5.52
#